data_AF-A0A497MDE9-F1
#
_entry.id   AF-A0A497MDE9-F1
#
_cell.length_a   1.000
_cell.length_b   1.000
_cell.length_c   1.000
_cell.angle_alpha   90.00
_cell.angle_beta   90.00
_cell.angle_gamma   90.00
#
_symmetry.space_group_name_H-M   'P 1'
#
loop_
_entity.id
_entity.type
_entity.pdbx_description
1 polymer ?
#
loop_
_entity_poly.entity_id
_entity_poly.type
_entity_poly.pdbx_seq_one_letter_code
_entity_poly.pdbx_strand_id
1 'polypeptide(L)'
;MRDDRRTLEHLATQMRYRLNEGGGEAFYEIGVSDDGEPIGLTDEELETSLRILEKAASLIGAKCRLLRVGRGRIGKIAEVHIRVS
;
A
#
# COMPACT_ATOMS: atom_id res chain seq x y z
N MET A 1 -3.35 -16.15 14.43
CA MET A 1 -2.46 -15.04 14.86
C MET A 1 -0.97 -15.24 14.54
N ARG A 2 -0.51 -16.33 13.89
CA ARG A 2 0.91 -16.48 13.47
C ARG A 2 1.21 -15.98 12.04
N ASP A 3 0.19 -15.70 11.23
CA ASP A 3 0.35 -15.36 9.80
C ASP A 3 0.60 -13.87 9.53
N ASP A 4 -0.12 -12.97 10.20
CA ASP A 4 -0.14 -11.54 9.88
C ASP A 4 1.24 -10.88 9.93
N ARG A 5 2.11 -11.32 10.85
CA ARG A 5 3.48 -10.80 10.97
C ARG A 5 4.36 -11.23 9.80
N ARG A 6 4.22 -12.47 9.30
CA ARG A 6 4.95 -12.92 8.11
C ARG A 6 4.48 -12.15 6.87
N THR A 7 3.16 -11.94 6.73
CA THR A 7 2.61 -11.13 5.63
C THR A 7 3.14 -9.71 5.65
N LEU A 8 3.21 -9.09 6.84
CA LEU A 8 3.76 -7.74 7.00
C LEU A 8 5.26 -7.67 6.66
N GLU A 9 6.06 -8.63 7.13
CA GLU A 9 7.50 -8.72 6.84
C GLU A 9 7.78 -8.96 5.35
N HIS A 10 6.97 -9.78 4.68
CA HIS A 10 7.06 -10.00 3.24
C HIS A 10 6.72 -8.71 2.47
N LEU A 11 5.63 -8.03 2.84
CA LEU A 11 5.25 -6.75 2.24
C LEU A 11 6.35 -5.69 2.43
N ALA A 12 6.92 -5.58 3.63
CA ALA A 12 8.03 -4.68 3.92
C ALA A 12 9.27 -4.99 3.06
N THR A 13 9.58 -6.28 2.87
CA THR A 13 10.71 -6.72 2.01
C THR A 13 10.49 -6.33 0.56
N GLN A 14 9.30 -6.59 0.01
CA GLN A 14 8.94 -6.20 -1.36
C GLN A 14 8.94 -4.68 -1.53
N MET A 15 8.41 -3.95 -0.55
CA MET A 15 8.40 -2.48 -0.56
C MET A 15 9.82 -1.91 -0.58
N ARG A 16 10.72 -2.44 0.25
CA ARG A 16 12.12 -2.03 0.24
C ARG A 16 12.78 -2.26 -1.12
N TYR A 17 12.50 -3.39 -1.77
CA TYR A 17 12.99 -3.66 -3.12
C TYR A 17 12.50 -2.59 -4.11
N ARG A 18 11.20 -2.25 -4.09
CA ARG A 18 10.63 -1.23 -4.97
C ARG A 18 11.21 0.16 -4.73
N LEU A 19 11.36 0.55 -3.47
CA LEU A 19 11.98 1.83 -3.13
C LEU A 19 13.44 1.89 -3.61
N ASN A 20 14.20 0.80 -3.48
CA ASN A 20 15.59 0.76 -3.95
C ASN A 20 15.69 0.90 -5.48
N GLU A 21 14.80 0.25 -6.24
CA GLU A 21 14.76 0.42 -7.71
C GLU A 21 14.27 1.82 -8.13
N GLY A 22 13.36 2.41 -7.35
CA GLY A 22 12.74 3.72 -7.62
C GLY A 22 13.49 4.93 -7.05
N GLY A 23 14.76 4.79 -6.65
CA GLY A 23 15.54 5.92 -6.13
C GLY A 23 15.09 6.44 -4.76
N GLY A 24 14.47 5.57 -3.96
CA GLY A 24 13.92 5.88 -2.64
C GLY A 24 12.43 6.22 -2.65
N GLU A 25 11.75 6.12 -3.78
CA GLU A 25 10.32 6.46 -3.93
C GLU A 25 9.55 5.34 -4.67
N ALA A 26 8.28 5.16 -4.30
CA ALA A 26 7.38 4.20 -4.93
C ALA A 26 5.91 4.64 -4.79
N PHE A 27 5.08 4.26 -5.76
CA PHE A 27 3.64 4.53 -5.75
C PHE A 27 2.87 3.21 -5.65
N TYR A 28 1.85 3.20 -4.80
CA TYR A 28 0.97 2.07 -4.58
C TYR A 28 -0.46 2.46 -4.91
N GLU A 29 -1.15 1.61 -5.68
CA GLU A 29 -2.58 1.71 -5.88
C GLU A 29 -3.29 0.63 -5.06
N ILE A 30 -4.31 1.03 -4.32
CA ILE A 30 -5.10 0.16 -3.44
C ILE A 30 -6.52 0.08 -3.99
N GLY A 31 -7.08 -1.13 -4.03
CA GLY A 31 -8.41 -1.39 -4.56
C GLY A 31 -8.45 -1.51 -6.09
N VAL A 32 -7.30 -1.80 -6.70
CA VAL A 32 -7.17 -2.10 -8.13
C VAL A 32 -6.95 -3.59 -8.29
N SER A 33 -7.54 -4.22 -9.32
CA SER A 33 -7.30 -5.63 -9.64
C SER A 33 -5.92 -5.84 -10.25
N ASP A 34 -5.49 -7.10 -10.36
CA ASP A 34 -4.22 -7.46 -11.02
C ASP A 34 -4.16 -7.02 -12.50
N ASP A 35 -5.32 -6.82 -13.14
CA ASP A 35 -5.47 -6.32 -14.52
C ASP A 35 -5.51 -4.78 -14.61
N GLY A 36 -5.38 -4.07 -13.48
CA GLY A 36 -5.48 -2.61 -13.44
C GLY A 36 -6.91 -2.08 -13.38
N GLU A 37 -7.94 -2.92 -13.21
CA GLU A 37 -9.30 -2.44 -13.10
C GLU A 37 -9.56 -1.81 -11.71
N PRO A 38 -10.12 -0.58 -11.65
CA PRO A 38 -10.46 0.05 -10.38
C PRO A 38 -11.77 -0.55 -9.84
N ILE A 39 -11.70 -1.75 -9.25
CA ILE A 39 -12.86 -2.40 -8.62
C ILE A 39 -13.27 -1.63 -7.36
N GLY A 40 -12.29 -1.24 -6.53
CA GLY A 40 -12.49 -0.49 -5.30
C GLY A 40 -12.77 -1.38 -4.07
N LEU A 41 -12.41 -0.86 -2.90
CA LEU A 41 -12.63 -1.46 -1.59
C LEU A 41 -13.71 -0.71 -0.82
N THR A 42 -14.36 -1.36 0.14
CA THR A 42 -15.17 -0.67 1.13
C THR A 42 -14.30 0.28 1.98
N ASP A 43 -14.93 1.21 2.69
CA ASP A 43 -14.20 2.17 3.54
C ASP A 43 -13.35 1.47 4.62
N GLU A 44 -13.90 0.41 5.23
CA GLU A 44 -13.22 -0.38 6.27
C GLU A 44 -12.05 -1.18 5.71
N GLU A 45 -12.21 -1.79 4.53
CA GLU A 45 -11.15 -2.51 3.84
C GLU A 45 -10.03 -1.56 3.42
N LEU A 46 -10.37 -0.42 2.83
CA LEU A 46 -9.40 0.58 2.41
C LEU A 46 -8.58 1.10 3.59
N GLU A 47 -9.25 1.45 4.70
CA GLU A 47 -8.58 1.89 5.91
C GLU A 47 -7.65 0.81 6.48
N THR A 48 -8.09 -0.45 6.44
CA THR A 48 -7.27 -1.59 6.88
C THR A 48 -6.05 -1.78 5.99
N SER A 49 -6.20 -1.72 4.67
CA SER A 49 -5.10 -1.80 3.70
C SER A 49 -4.10 -0.66 3.90
N LEU A 50 -4.58 0.58 4.10
CA LEU A 50 -3.71 1.73 4.38
C LEU A 50 -2.91 1.55 5.67
N ARG A 51 -3.53 1.06 6.75
CA ARG A 51 -2.85 0.77 8.02
C ARG A 51 -1.78 -0.31 7.88
N ILE A 52 -2.04 -1.35 7.09
CA ILE A 52 -1.05 -2.41 6.83
C ILE A 52 0.14 -1.85 6.04
N LEU A 53 -0.13 -1.04 5.02
CA LEU A 53 0.89 -0.41 4.19
C LEU A 53 1.77 0.54 5.01
N GLU A 54 1.16 1.35 5.88
CA GLU A 54 1.88 2.25 6.80
C GLU A 54 2.76 1.50 7.79
N LYS A 55 2.27 0.40 8.37
CA LYS A 55 3.08 -0.47 9.24
C LYS A 55 4.27 -1.06 8.47
N ALA A 56 4.07 -1.53 7.25
CA ALA A 56 5.15 -2.09 6.43
C ALA A 56 6.20 -1.04 6.07
N ALA A 57 5.78 0.17 5.69
CA ALA A 57 6.68 1.29 5.43
C ALA A 57 7.49 1.67 6.67
N SER A 58 6.84 1.72 7.83
CA SER A 58 7.50 2.03 9.10
C SER A 58 8.59 1.02 9.48
N LEU A 59 8.40 -0.28 9.16
CA LEU A 59 9.40 -1.32 9.42
C LEU A 59 10.71 -1.12 8.63
N ILE A 60 10.68 -0.40 7.52
CA ILE A 60 11.82 -0.17 6.64
C ILE A 60 12.30 1.30 6.66
N GLY A 61 11.79 2.12 7.59
CA GLY A 61 12.16 3.53 7.70
C GLY A 61 11.59 4.42 6.60
N ALA A 62 10.51 3.98 5.92
CA ALA A 62 9.81 4.75 4.91
C ALA A 62 8.55 5.43 5.47
N LYS A 63 8.05 6.44 4.77
CA LYS A 63 6.82 7.18 5.10
C LYS A 63 5.80 7.05 3.97
N CYS A 64 4.54 6.83 4.34
CA CYS A 64 3.41 6.84 3.42
C CYS A 64 2.75 8.23 3.37
N ARG A 65 2.35 8.66 2.17
CA ARG A 65 1.52 9.84 1.93
C ARG A 65 0.39 9.46 0.99
N LEU A 66 -0.84 9.51 1.49
CA LEU A 66 -2.03 9.39 0.66
C LEU A 66 -2.08 10.56 -0.33
N LEU A 67 -2.09 10.27 -1.62
CA LEU A 67 -2.14 11.28 -2.68
C LEU A 67 -3.57 11.56 -3.11
N ARG A 68 -4.34 10.50 -3.33
CA ARG A 68 -5.69 10.60 -3.89
C ARG A 68 -6.54 9.44 -3.40
N VAL A 69 -7.83 9.71 -3.22
CA VAL A 69 -8.86 8.71 -3.07
C VAL A 69 -9.88 8.90 -4.19
N GLY A 70 -10.14 7.85 -4.95
CA GLY A 70 -11.11 7.83 -6.04
C GLY A 70 -12.27 6.89 -5.77
N ARG A 71 -13.25 6.85 -6.67
CA ARG A 71 -14.30 5.84 -6.71
C ARG A 71 -13.94 4.75 -7.72
N GLY A 72 -13.90 3.51 -7.26
CA GLY A 72 -13.92 2.32 -8.10
C GLY A 72 -15.35 1.90 -8.43
N ARG A 73 -15.50 0.76 -9.11
CA ARG A 73 -16.79 0.19 -9.53
C ARG A 73 -17.73 -0.13 -8.36
N ILE A 74 -17.20 -0.65 -7.26
CA ILE A 74 -17.96 -1.09 -6.08
C ILE A 74 -17.48 -0.47 -4.76
N GLY A 75 -16.49 0.43 -4.81
CA GLY A 75 -15.88 0.99 -3.61
C GLY A 75 -14.96 2.17 -3.89
N LYS A 76 -13.97 2.38 -3.03
CA LYS A 76 -12.95 3.42 -3.14
C LYS A 76 -11.61 2.82 -3.55
N ILE A 77 -10.86 3.59 -4.31
CA ILE A 77 -9.46 3.30 -4.62
C ILE A 77 -8.59 4.37 -3.97
N ALA A 78 -7.35 4.03 -3.63
CA ALA A 78 -6.39 5.01 -3.13
C ALA A 78 -5.06 4.91 -3.83
N GLU A 79 -4.44 6.06 -4.04
CA GLU A 79 -3.08 6.18 -4.52
C GLU A 79 -2.21 6.69 -3.38
N VAL A 80 -1.16 5.94 -3.06
CA VAL A 80 -0.27 6.21 -1.93
C VAL A 80 1.16 6.34 -2.43
N HIS A 81 1.78 7.47 -2.11
CA HIS A 81 3.20 7.67 -2.32
C HIS A 81 3.98 7.21 -1.09
N ILE A 82 4.98 6.37 -1.30
CA ILE A 82 5.89 5.91 -0.26
C ILE A 82 7.29 6.40 -0.58
N ARG A 83 7.98 6.97 0.41
CA ARG A 83 9.36 7.41 0.25
C ARG A 83 10.22 7.06 1.47
N VAL A 84 11.48 6.74 1.23
CA VAL A 84 12.49 6.61 2.29
C VAL A 84 12.72 7.99 2.92
N SER A 85 12.79 8.05 4.25
CA SER A 85 12.93 9.30 4.99
C SER A 85 14.35 9.56 5.46
#